data_AF-A0A7S2DN47-F1
#
_entry.id   AF-A0A7S2DN47-F1
#
_cell.length_a   1.000
_cell.length_b   1.000
_cell.length_c   1.000
_cell.angle_alpha   90.00
_cell.angle_beta   90.00
_cell.angle_gamma   90.00
#
_symmetry.space_group_name_H-M   'P 1'
#
loop_
_entity.id
_entity.type
_entity.pdbx_description
1 polymer ?
#
loop_
_entity_poly.entity_id
_entity_poly.type
_entity_poly.pdbx_seq_one_letter_code
_entity_poly.pdbx_strand_id
1 'polypeptide(L)'
;SILQRLVELWVGSLSGFESYVLQEVLPVCFQAPAQPHFTLKDAAALPLLEASAALQKVILAKLGGELVSYLRDHLLPSLGCDATFSAEYARNLAESDTRQLRDYMRAQLVSARQ
;
A
#
# COMPACT_ATOMS: atom_id res chain seq x y z
N SER A 1 4.14 9.14 -9.90
CA SER A 1 3.79 10.31 -9.04
C SER A 1 5.06 10.91 -8.45
N ILE A 2 5.01 12.09 -7.79
CA ILE A 2 6.20 12.63 -7.09
C ILE A 2 6.69 11.66 -6.01
N LEU A 3 5.77 11.02 -5.27
CA LEU A 3 6.10 10.05 -4.23
C LEU A 3 6.89 8.85 -4.78
N GLN A 4 6.51 8.32 -5.95
CA GLN A 4 7.27 7.23 -6.60
C GLN A 4 8.71 7.68 -6.91
N ARG A 5 8.89 8.89 -7.46
CA ARG A 5 10.23 9.43 -7.74
C ARG A 5 11.05 9.62 -6.47
N LEU A 6 10.44 10.05 -5.37
CA LEU A 6 11.13 10.18 -4.08
C LEU A 6 11.62 8.83 -3.58
N VAL A 7 10.76 7.80 -3.61
CA VAL A 7 11.14 6.43 -3.24
C VAL A 7 12.27 5.91 -4.16
N GLU A 8 12.16 6.13 -5.47
CA GLU A 8 13.15 5.68 -6.44
C GLU A 8 14.54 6.29 -6.23
N LEU A 9 14.59 7.58 -5.90
CA LEU A 9 15.84 8.34 -5.79
C LEU A 9 16.49 8.23 -4.41
N TRP A 10 15.68 8.19 -3.34
CA TRP A 10 16.20 8.40 -1.98
C TRP A 10 16.32 7.13 -1.15
N VAL A 11 15.56 6.07 -1.45
CA VAL A 11 15.81 4.77 -0.81
C VAL A 11 17.17 4.22 -1.25
N GLY A 12 18.04 3.93 -0.27
CA GLY A 12 19.43 3.52 -0.46
C GLY A 12 20.42 4.66 -0.68
N SER A 13 19.95 5.91 -0.84
CA SER A 13 20.79 7.09 -1.08
C SER A 13 20.76 8.09 0.08
N LEU A 14 19.64 8.15 0.82
CA LEU A 14 19.44 9.02 1.96
C LEU A 14 19.21 8.17 3.21
N SER A 15 20.15 8.21 4.15
CA SER A 15 20.08 7.44 5.38
C SER A 15 18.77 7.67 6.14
N GLY A 16 18.05 6.59 6.45
CA GLY A 16 16.81 6.63 7.23
C GLY A 16 15.55 6.92 6.40
N PHE A 17 15.69 7.13 5.09
CA PHE A 17 14.54 7.33 4.22
C PHE A 17 13.71 6.05 4.06
N GLU A 18 14.30 4.87 4.21
CA GLU A 18 13.61 3.57 4.24
C GLU A 18 12.56 3.54 5.35
N SER A 19 12.96 3.89 6.58
CA SER A 19 12.08 3.97 7.74
C SER A 19 10.97 5.00 7.51
N TYR A 20 11.31 6.17 6.97
CA TYR A 20 10.32 7.19 6.63
C TYR A 20 9.30 6.68 5.59
N VAL A 21 9.75 5.96 4.56
CA VAL A 21 8.85 5.37 3.56
C VAL A 21 7.89 4.37 4.21
N LEU A 22 8.38 3.51 5.09
CA LEU A 22 7.54 2.52 5.78
C LEU A 22 6.56 3.15 6.80
N GLN A 23 7.00 4.18 7.52
CA GLN A 23 6.26 4.77 8.63
C GLN A 23 5.32 5.91 8.22
N GLU A 24 5.63 6.63 7.14
CA GLU A 24 4.89 7.83 6.74
C GLU A 24 4.30 7.72 5.34
N VAL A 25 5.04 7.20 4.36
CA VAL A 25 4.58 7.16 2.96
C VAL A 25 3.63 5.98 2.71
N LEU A 26 4.00 4.78 3.18
CA LEU A 26 3.23 3.56 2.98
C LEU A 26 1.82 3.63 3.62
N PRO A 27 1.63 4.13 4.86
CA PRO A 27 0.31 4.21 5.49
C PRO A 27 -0.70 5.06 4.71
N VAL A 28 -0.25 6.10 4.00
CA VAL A 28 -1.12 6.96 3.19
C VAL A 28 -1.89 6.18 2.12
N CYS A 29 -1.31 5.08 1.61
CA CYS A 29 -1.97 4.19 0.63
C CYS A 29 -3.24 3.53 1.19
N PHE A 30 -3.36 3.41 2.51
CA PHE A 30 -4.47 2.80 3.23
C PHE A 30 -5.39 3.82 3.88
N GLN A 31 -4.83 4.90 4.42
CA GLN A 31 -5.59 5.96 5.09
C GLN A 31 -6.58 6.66 4.16
N ALA A 32 -6.17 6.91 2.91
CA ALA A 32 -7.01 7.62 1.94
C ALA A 32 -8.31 6.83 1.61
N PRO A 33 -8.26 5.53 1.27
CA PRO A 33 -9.48 4.76 1.06
C PRO A 33 -10.26 4.41 2.35
N ALA A 34 -9.62 4.50 3.52
CA ALA A 34 -10.27 4.32 4.82
C ALA A 34 -11.06 5.54 5.30
N GLN A 35 -10.96 6.70 4.63
CA GLN A 35 -11.71 7.89 5.00
C GLN A 35 -13.23 7.67 4.88
N PRO A 36 -14.06 8.20 5.81
CA PRO A 36 -15.51 8.00 5.79
C PRO A 36 -16.20 8.52 4.52
N HIS A 37 -15.64 9.55 3.89
CA HIS A 37 -16.20 10.18 2.69
C HIS A 37 -15.69 9.55 1.39
N PHE A 38 -14.67 8.67 1.45
CA PHE A 38 -14.18 8.00 0.26
C PHE A 38 -15.27 7.08 -0.29
N THR A 39 -15.65 7.20 -1.55
CA THR A 39 -16.59 6.27 -2.19
C THR A 39 -16.08 5.79 -3.54
N LEU A 40 -16.26 4.51 -3.83
CA LEU A 40 -15.90 3.92 -5.13
C LEU A 40 -16.72 4.49 -6.30
N LYS A 41 -17.79 5.25 -6.01
CA LYS A 41 -18.56 5.99 -7.01
C LYS A 41 -17.83 7.26 -7.49
N ASP A 42 -16.87 7.76 -6.73
CA ASP A 42 -16.13 8.95 -7.11
C ASP A 42 -15.18 8.65 -8.28
N ALA A 43 -15.17 9.54 -9.26
CA ALA A 43 -14.28 9.43 -10.41
C ALA A 43 -12.78 9.37 -10.01
N ALA A 44 -12.43 9.93 -8.84
CA ALA A 44 -11.08 9.93 -8.30
C ALA A 44 -10.71 8.63 -7.55
N ALA A 45 -11.67 7.77 -7.20
CA ALA A 45 -11.39 6.59 -6.39
C ALA A 45 -10.52 5.57 -7.13
N LEU A 46 -10.85 5.26 -8.38
CA LEU A 46 -10.07 4.28 -9.16
C LEU A 46 -8.64 4.79 -9.47
N PRO A 47 -8.42 6.04 -9.92
CA PRO A 47 -7.08 6.61 -10.04
C PRO A 47 -6.28 6.61 -8.74
N LEU A 48 -6.93 6.86 -7.59
CA LEU A 48 -6.26 6.84 -6.29
C LEU A 48 -5.77 5.42 -5.94
N LEU A 49 -6.61 4.41 -6.13
CA LEU A 49 -6.22 3.01 -5.89
C LEU A 49 -5.10 2.57 -6.83
N GLU A 50 -5.13 3.00 -8.09
CA GLU A 50 -4.04 2.76 -9.05
C GLU A 50 -2.73 3.40 -8.58
N ALA A 51 -2.79 4.67 -8.13
CA ALA A 51 -1.62 5.38 -7.62
C ALA A 51 -1.06 4.72 -6.35
N SER A 52 -1.93 4.27 -5.43
CA SER A 52 -1.55 3.54 -4.22
C SER A 52 -0.88 2.20 -4.56
N ALA A 53 -1.50 1.39 -5.44
CA ALA A 53 -0.93 0.12 -5.85
C ALA A 53 0.44 0.31 -6.53
N ALA A 54 0.56 1.27 -7.44
CA ALA A 54 1.81 1.56 -8.11
C ALA A 54 2.90 2.05 -7.14
N LEU A 55 2.55 2.90 -6.16
CA LEU A 55 3.49 3.33 -5.13
C LEU A 55 4.00 2.15 -4.29
N GLN A 56 3.11 1.26 -3.86
CA GLN A 56 3.50 0.06 -3.12
C GLN A 56 4.42 -0.85 -3.93
N LYS A 57 4.19 -1.01 -5.24
CA LYS A 57 5.09 -1.78 -6.12
C LYS A 57 6.47 -1.14 -6.26
N VAL A 58 6.55 0.19 -6.30
CA VAL A 58 7.84 0.91 -6.30
C VAL A 58 8.58 0.74 -4.98
N ILE A 59 7.88 0.82 -3.84
CA ILE A 59 8.47 0.55 -2.52
C ILE A 59 8.95 -0.90 -2.45
N LEU A 60 8.16 -1.86 -2.96
CA LEU A 60 8.54 -3.28 -3.01
C LEU A 60 9.81 -3.50 -3.82
N ALA A 61 9.94 -2.84 -4.98
CA ALA A 61 11.13 -2.95 -5.81
C ALA A 61 12.40 -2.44 -5.10
N LYS A 62 12.25 -1.54 -4.12
CA LYS A 62 13.37 -0.96 -3.35
C LYS A 62 13.68 -1.70 -2.06
N LEU A 63 12.66 -2.11 -1.31
CA LEU A 63 12.80 -2.70 0.04
C LEU A 63 12.61 -4.22 0.05
N GLY A 64 12.03 -4.80 -1.00
CA GLY A 64 11.83 -6.25 -1.12
C GLY A 64 11.11 -6.86 0.07
N GLY A 65 11.73 -7.88 0.68
CA GLY A 65 11.17 -8.64 1.81
C GLY A 65 10.95 -7.83 3.09
N GLU A 66 11.65 -6.71 3.25
CA GLU A 66 11.44 -5.81 4.40
C GLU A 66 10.04 -5.20 4.36
N LEU A 67 9.60 -4.72 3.18
CA LEU A 67 8.24 -4.21 3.00
C LEU A 67 7.20 -5.29 3.32
N VAL A 68 7.39 -6.49 2.79
CA VAL A 68 6.43 -7.60 2.96
C VAL A 68 6.29 -7.95 4.45
N SER A 69 7.41 -8.01 5.18
CA SER A 69 7.40 -8.33 6.61
C SER A 69 6.81 -7.19 7.43
N TYR A 70 7.21 -5.94 7.17
CA TYR A 70 6.66 -4.77 7.86
C TYR A 70 5.14 -4.63 7.67
N LEU A 71 4.67 -4.86 6.44
CA LEU A 71 3.25 -4.75 6.10
C LEU A 71 2.42 -5.84 6.80
N ARG A 72 2.91 -7.08 6.82
CA ARG A 72 2.25 -8.22 7.48
C ARG A 72 2.29 -8.12 9.00
N ASP A 73 3.43 -7.78 9.57
CA ASP A 73 3.71 -7.95 11.01
C ASP A 73 3.45 -6.67 11.82
N HIS A 74 3.42 -5.50 11.17
CA HIS A 74 3.28 -4.21 11.85
C HIS A 74 2.16 -3.35 11.29
N LEU A 75 2.22 -2.94 10.01
CA LEU A 75 1.31 -1.92 9.50
C LEU A 75 -0.14 -2.40 9.47
N LEU A 76 -0.46 -3.52 8.80
CA LEU A 76 -1.84 -3.98 8.71
C LEU A 76 -2.44 -4.35 10.09
N PRO A 77 -1.72 -5.05 10.99
CA PRO A 77 -2.19 -5.25 12.36
C PRO A 77 -2.47 -3.93 13.10
N SER A 78 -1.63 -2.90 12.93
CA SER A 78 -1.86 -1.58 13.56
C SER A 78 -3.13 -0.87 13.03
N LEU A 79 -3.58 -1.22 11.84
CA LEU A 79 -4.84 -0.76 11.24
C LEU A 79 -6.04 -1.64 11.62
N GLY A 80 -5.85 -2.65 12.49
CA GLY A 80 -6.90 -3.56 12.95
C GLY A 80 -7.19 -4.73 12.00
N CYS A 81 -6.35 -4.95 10.98
CA CYS A 81 -6.49 -6.11 10.12
C CYS A 81 -6.04 -7.38 10.84
N ASP A 82 -6.75 -8.48 10.64
CA ASP A 82 -6.36 -9.77 11.21
C ASP A 82 -5.11 -10.37 10.53
N ALA A 83 -4.56 -11.42 11.14
CA ALA A 83 -3.35 -12.08 10.64
C ALA A 83 -3.55 -12.74 9.26
N THR A 84 -4.74 -13.25 8.97
CA THR A 84 -5.06 -13.92 7.71
C THR A 84 -5.05 -12.91 6.56
N PHE A 85 -5.78 -11.81 6.72
CA PHE A 85 -5.80 -10.70 5.77
C PHE A 85 -4.40 -10.11 5.59
N SER A 86 -3.67 -9.91 6.70
CA SER A 86 -2.33 -9.32 6.65
C SER A 86 -1.35 -10.17 5.85
N ALA A 87 -1.38 -11.49 6.04
CA ALA A 87 -0.57 -12.43 5.26
C ALA A 87 -1.01 -12.48 3.78
N GLU A 88 -2.31 -12.50 3.51
CA GLU A 88 -2.83 -12.54 2.14
C GLU A 88 -2.49 -11.28 1.35
N TYR A 89 -2.68 -10.10 1.95
CA TYR A 89 -2.34 -8.82 1.33
C TYR A 89 -0.84 -8.76 1.02
N ALA A 90 0.02 -9.10 2.00
CA ALA A 90 1.46 -9.07 1.82
C ALA A 90 1.93 -10.01 0.70
N ARG A 91 1.33 -11.22 0.61
CA ARG A 91 1.57 -12.15 -0.50
C ARG A 91 1.11 -11.56 -1.84
N ASN A 92 -0.10 -11.02 -1.91
CA ASN A 92 -0.65 -10.45 -3.14
C ASN A 92 0.23 -9.27 -3.62
N LEU A 93 0.65 -8.40 -2.71
CA LEU A 93 1.63 -7.35 -3.00
C LEU A 93 2.94 -7.91 -3.57
N ALA A 94 3.45 -9.02 -3.07
CA ALA A 94 4.70 -9.62 -3.57
C ALA A 94 4.56 -10.27 -4.96
N GLU A 95 3.42 -10.94 -5.23
CA GLU A 95 3.27 -11.84 -6.37
C GLU A 95 2.52 -11.24 -7.57
N SER A 96 1.64 -10.28 -7.33
CA SER A 96 0.76 -9.75 -8.38
C SER A 96 1.42 -8.69 -9.26
N ASP A 97 0.77 -8.30 -10.35
CA ASP A 97 1.07 -7.02 -11.00
C ASP A 97 0.31 -5.85 -10.33
N THR A 98 0.61 -4.61 -10.74
CA THR A 98 -0.03 -3.39 -10.22
C THR A 98 -1.54 -3.39 -10.39
N ARG A 99 -2.04 -3.87 -11.54
CA ARG A 99 -3.47 -3.88 -11.87
C ARG A 99 -4.22 -4.87 -10.98
N GLN A 100 -3.65 -6.07 -10.81
CA GLN A 100 -4.17 -7.11 -9.95
C GLN A 100 -4.21 -6.66 -8.49
N LEU A 101 -3.17 -5.99 -8.00
CA LEU A 101 -3.15 -5.42 -6.65
C LEU A 101 -4.25 -4.37 -6.47
N ARG A 102 -4.40 -3.47 -7.46
CA ARG A 102 -5.44 -2.44 -7.45
C ARG A 102 -6.84 -3.05 -7.41
N ASP A 103 -7.10 -4.06 -8.24
CA ASP A 103 -8.37 -4.77 -8.29
C ASP A 103 -8.65 -5.50 -6.95
N TYR A 104 -7.64 -6.09 -6.34
CA TYR A 104 -7.74 -6.68 -5.00
C TYR A 104 -8.08 -5.63 -3.93
N MET A 105 -7.35 -4.49 -3.89
CA MET A 105 -7.65 -3.39 -2.96
C MET A 105 -9.09 -2.92 -3.09
N ARG A 106 -9.58 -2.78 -4.33
CA ARG A 106 -10.98 -2.41 -4.59
C ARG A 106 -11.95 -3.45 -4.03
N ALA A 107 -11.70 -4.74 -4.24
CA ALA A 107 -12.56 -5.82 -3.74
C ALA A 107 -12.63 -5.82 -2.20
N GLN A 108 -11.48 -5.65 -1.54
CA GLN A 108 -11.42 -5.60 -0.07
C GLN A 108 -12.17 -4.38 0.50
N LEU A 109 -12.09 -3.22 -0.16
CA LEU A 109 -12.86 -2.03 0.25
C LEU A 109 -14.37 -2.21 0.09
N VAL A 110 -14.83 -2.97 -0.89
CA VAL A 110 -16.24 -3.33 -1.01
C VAL A 110 -16.65 -4.25 0.13
N SER A 111 -15.84 -5.27 0.43
CA SER A 111 -16.13 -6.24 1.49
C SER A 111 -16.14 -5.61 2.89
N ALA A 112 -15.24 -4.67 3.17
CA ALA A 112 -15.12 -4.04 4.49
C ALA A 112 -16.27 -3.07 4.83
N ARG A 113 -17.15 -2.75 3.85
CA ARG A 113 -18.25 -1.79 3.98
C ARG A 113 -19.63 -2.45 3.99
N GLN A 114 -19.67 -3.78 3.93
CA GLN A 114 -20.88 -4.60 4.09
C GLN A 114 -21.00 -5.05 5.54
#